data_AF-A0A2H0ADW7-F1
#
_entry.id   AF-A0A2H0ADW7-F1
#
_cell.length_a   1.000
_cell.length_b   1.000
_cell.length_c   1.000
_cell.angle_alpha   90.00
_cell.angle_beta   90.00
_cell.angle_gamma   90.00
#
_symmetry.space_group_name_H-M   'P 1'
#
loop_
_entity.id
_entity.type
_entity.pdbx_description
1 polymer ?
#
loop_
_entity_poly.entity_id
_entity_poly.type
_entity_poly.pdbx_seq_one_letter_code
_entity_poly.pdbx_strand_id
1 'polypeptide(L)' 'MTIARFLPATRAEMAERGWDAVDVVLVSGDAYIDHPSFGIALIGRWLEAHGLRVAVLAQPRHDRP' A
#
# COMPACT_ATOMS: atom_id res chain seq x y z
N MET A 1 -3.24 -0.22 21.84
CA MET A 1 -3.02 -0.92 20.56
C MET A 1 -2.97 0.14 19.49
N THR A 2 -1.80 0.50 18.98
CA THR A 2 -1.72 1.46 17.86
C THR A 2 -2.41 0.81 16.68
N ILE A 3 -3.46 1.43 16.15
CA ILE A 3 -4.12 0.94 14.93
C ILE A 3 -3.06 0.90 13.83
N ALA A 4 -2.83 -0.29 13.26
CA ALA A 4 -1.89 -0.44 12.15
C ALA A 4 -2.37 0.44 11.00
N ARG A 5 -1.52 1.39 10.59
CA ARG A 5 -1.87 2.34 9.54
C ARG A 5 -1.86 1.61 8.20
N PHE A 6 -2.94 1.75 7.42
CA PHE A 6 -3.04 1.30 6.01
C PHE A 6 -1.76 1.61 5.23
N LEU A 7 -1.38 0.74 4.29
CA LEU A 7 -0.29 1.05 3.35
C LEU A 7 -0.61 2.38 2.63
N PRO A 8 0.39 3.26 2.43
CA PRO A 8 0.17 4.52 1.74
C PRO A 8 -0.29 4.25 0.31
N ALA A 9 -1.35 4.94 -0.10
CA ALA A 9 -1.88 4.92 -1.46
C ALA A 9 -1.64 6.26 -2.18
N THR A 10 -1.15 7.27 -1.47
CA THR A 10 -0.91 8.62 -1.98
C THR A 10 0.46 9.16 -1.56
N ARG A 11 0.92 10.17 -2.30
CA ARG A 11 2.16 10.89 -1.96
C ARG A 11 2.08 11.64 -0.63
N ALA A 12 0.90 12.11 -0.25
CA ALA A 12 0.69 12.78 1.04
C ALA A 12 0.90 11.80 2.20
N GLU A 13 0.34 10.58 2.10
CA GLU A 13 0.54 9.53 3.11
C GLU A 13 1.99 9.05 3.19
N MET A 14 2.72 9.05 2.07
CA MET A 14 4.17 8.82 2.08
C MET A 14 4.90 9.93 2.84
N ALA A 15 4.57 11.20 2.58
CA ALA A 15 5.18 12.34 3.26
C ALA A 15 4.91 12.33 4.78
N GLU A 16 3.71 11.92 5.20
CA GLU A 16 3.36 11.75 6.62
C GLU A 16 4.17 10.62 7.30
N ARG A 17 4.74 9.70 6.53
CA ARG A 17 5.69 8.67 6.98
C ARG A 17 7.16 9.12 6.87
N GLY A 18 7.41 10.34 6.35
CA GLY A 18 8.76 10.83 6.05
C GLY A 18 9.41 10.14 4.85
N TRP A 19 8.63 9.54 3.96
CA TRP A 19 9.12 8.80 2.79
C TRP A 19 9.12 9.69 1.55
N ASP A 20 10.30 9.83 0.94
CA ASP A 20 10.50 10.51 -0.34
C ASP A 20 10.20 9.59 -1.54
N ALA A 21 10.43 8.28 -1.34
CA ALA A 21 10.19 7.20 -2.28
C ALA A 21 9.75 5.92 -1.53
N VAL A 22 9.29 4.93 -2.29
CA VAL A 22 9.05 3.55 -1.81
C VAL A 22 9.96 2.57 -2.54
N ASP A 23 10.23 1.44 -1.89
CA ASP A 23 11.06 0.38 -2.46
C ASP A 23 10.19 -0.55 -3.35
N VAL A 24 8.91 -0.70 -2.99
CA VAL A 24 7.94 -1.52 -3.74
C VAL A 24 6.60 -0.79 -3.89
N VAL A 25 6.01 -0.87 -5.09
CA VAL A 25 4.61 -0.47 -5.34
C VAL A 25 3.81 -1.70 -5.73
N LEU A 26 2.76 -2.01 -4.96
CA LEU A 26 1.79 -3.06 -5.28
C LEU A 26 0.65 -2.46 -6.11
N VAL A 27 0.48 -2.92 -7.35
CA VAL A 27 -0.61 -2.46 -8.24
C VAL A 27 -1.69 -3.53 -8.30
N SER A 28 -2.94 -3.14 -8.02
CA SER A 28 -4.10 -4.03 -8.05
C SER A 28 -5.26 -3.42 -8.82
N GLY A 29 -5.96 -4.23 -9.61
CA GLY A 29 -7.23 -3.85 -10.25
C GLY A 29 -8.42 -3.85 -9.30
N ASP A 30 -8.28 -4.42 -8.11
CA ASP A 30 -9.32 -4.52 -7.08
C ASP A 30 -9.22 -3.36 -6.07
N ALA A 31 -10.24 -3.17 -5.24
CA ALA A 31 -10.21 -2.28 -4.09
C ALA A 31 -9.15 -2.75 -3.08
N TYR A 32 -8.49 -1.79 -2.42
CA TYR A 32 -7.58 -2.12 -1.32
C TYR A 32 -8.36 -2.32 -0.01
N ILE A 33 -8.35 -3.56 0.48
CA ILE A 33 -8.85 -3.92 1.81
C ILE A 33 -7.66 -4.47 2.61
N ASP A 34 -7.31 -3.77 3.69
CA ASP A 34 -6.17 -4.14 4.54
C ASP A 34 -6.57 -5.22 5.55
N HIS A 35 -6.73 -6.44 5.07
CA HIS A 35 -7.13 -7.60 5.86
C HIS A 35 -6.33 -8.84 5.44
N PRO A 36 -5.90 -9.71 6.37
CA PRO A 36 -5.01 -10.85 6.08
C PRO A 36 -5.57 -11.85 5.07
N SER A 37 -6.88 -11.90 4.86
CA SER A 37 -7.50 -12.71 3.79
C SER A 37 -7.29 -12.17 2.38
N PHE A 38 -6.76 -10.95 2.22
CA PHE A 38 -6.49 -10.33 0.93
C PHE A 38 -5.00 -10.42 0.61
N GLY A 39 -4.66 -11.06 -0.52
CA GLY A 39 -3.27 -11.34 -0.90
C GLY A 39 -2.39 -10.09 -0.98
N ILE A 40 -2.90 -8.98 -1.52
CA ILE A 40 -2.17 -7.70 -1.61
C ILE A 40 -1.81 -7.17 -0.22
N ALA A 41 -2.74 -7.20 0.73
CA ALA A 41 -2.48 -6.77 2.10
C ALA A 41 -1.46 -7.69 2.77
N LEU A 42 -1.60 -9.01 2.64
CA LEU A 42 -0.67 -9.98 3.21
C LEU A 42 0.76 -9.77 2.69
N ILE A 43 0.93 -9.66 1.37
CA ILE A 43 2.23 -9.43 0.73
C ILE A 43 2.82 -8.10 1.20
N GLY A 44 2.03 -7.02 1.20
CA GLY A 44 2.51 -5.70 1.61
C GLY A 44 2.98 -5.67 3.07
N ARG A 45 2.23 -6.30 3.99
CA ARG A 45 2.63 -6.40 5.40
C ARG A 45 3.85 -7.30 5.60
N TRP A 46 3.94 -8.39 4.84
CA TRP A 46 5.13 -9.23 4.86
C TRP A 46 6.37 -8.46 4.41
N LEU A 47 6.29 -7.67 3.33
CA LEU A 47 7.39 -6.83 2.85
C LEU A 47 7.75 -5.70 3.84
N GLU A 48 6.78 -5.00 4.43
CA GLU A 48 7.02 -4.01 5.50
C GLU A 48 7.72 -4.64 6.72
N ALA A 49 7.34 -5.86 7.10
CA ALA A 49 7.99 -6.60 8.18
C ALA A 49 9.46 -6.95 7.89
N HIS A 50 9.87 -6.91 6.62
CA HIS A 50 11.26 -7.07 6.18
C HIS A 50 11.97 -5.73 5.93
N GLY A 51 11.40 -4.62 6.40
CA GLY A 51 12.02 -3.29 6.37
C GLY A 51 11.87 -2.54 5.04
N LEU A 52 11.05 -3.03 4.12
CA LEU A 52 10.78 -2.36 2.85
C LEU A 52 9.69 -1.31 3.03
N ARG A 53 9.85 -0.14 2.39
CA ARG A 53 8.79 0.86 2.23
C ARG A 53 7.88 0.42 1.10
N VAL A 54 6.63 0.12 1.41
CA VAL A 54 5.66 -0.44 0.46
C VAL A 54 4.50 0.54 0.29
N ALA A 55 4.13 0.84 -0.95
CA ALA A 55 2.89 1.54 -1.28
C ALA A 55 1.94 0.63 -2.05
N VAL A 56 0.65 0.98 -2.06
CA VAL A 56 -0.37 0.27 -2.83
C VAL A 56 -1.12 1.23 -3.76
N LEU A 57 -1.26 0.85 -5.02
CA LEU A 57 -2.12 1.51 -6.00
C LEU A 57 -3.23 0.54 -6.37
N ALA A 58 -4.41 0.77 -5.82
CA ALA A 58 -5.60 -0.02 -6.06
C ALA A 58 -6.56 0.68 -7.01
N GLN A 59 -7.36 -0.12 -7.72
CA GLN A 59 -8.46 0.32 -8.58
C GLN A 59 -8.09 1.53 -9.47
N PRO A 60 -7.19 1.35 -10.45
CA PRO A 60 -6.83 2.42 -11.37
C PRO A 60 -8.06 2.96 -12.10
N ARG A 61 -7.99 4.23 -12.51
CA ARG A 61 -9.01 4.83 -13.36
C ARG A 61 -9.22 3.98 -14.61
N HIS A 62 -10.48 3.61 -14.86
CA HIS A 62 -10.88 2.79 -16.00
C HIS A 62 -11.68 3.60 -17.04
N ASP A 63 -11.90 4.89 -16.77
CA ASP A 63 -12.79 5.76 -17.55
C ASP A 63 -12.12 6.35 -18.80
N ARG A 64 -10.82 6.12 -19.00
CA ARG A 64 -10.06 6.52 -20.18
C ARG A 64 -9.00 5.46 -20.52
N PRO A 65 -8.71 5.22 -21.81
CA PRO A 65 -7.63 4.35 -22.24
C PRO A 65 -6.25 4.88 -21.80
#